data_AF-X1USK7-F1
#
_entry.id   AF-X1USK7-F1
#
_cell.length_a   1.000
_cell.length_b   1.000
_cell.length_c   1.000
_cell.angle_alpha   90.00
_cell.angle_beta   90.00
_cell.angle_gamma   90.00
#
_symmetry.space_group_name_H-M   'P 1'
#
loop_
_entity.id
_entity.type
_entity.pdbx_description
1 polymer ?
#
loop_
_entity_poly.entity_id
_entity_poly.type
_entity_poly.pdbx_seq_one_letter_code
_entity_poly.pdbx_strand_id
1 'polypeptide(L)'
;ATGIVASEACYGAYILNKSHKNALALKFLSEKEIYGFCGSTTIAYGPVAPPSSEADLLIKYFFEYMKQGLTLGESFKNAKLDFARKALRRQGFLDDDDKKTLLQFVLYGDPTFRLKFQGKR
;
A
#
# COMPACT_ATOMS: atom_id res chain seq x y z
N ALA A 1 8.39 9.78 14.31
CA ALA A 1 8.87 8.93 13.21
C ALA A 1 8.30 9.51 11.93
N THR A 2 9.16 9.87 10.99
CA THR A 2 8.77 10.59 9.77
C THR A 2 8.68 9.64 8.58
N GLY A 3 7.58 9.64 7.84
CA GLY A 3 7.50 8.86 6.61
C GLY A 3 6.11 8.46 6.14
N ILE A 4 6.06 7.31 5.48
CA ILE A 4 4.87 6.69 4.90
C ILE A 4 4.67 5.35 5.58
N VAL A 5 3.43 5.05 5.94
CA VAL A 5 3.07 3.78 6.58
C VAL A 5 2.39 2.89 5.54
N ALA A 6 2.80 1.63 5.47
CA ALA A 6 2.05 0.60 4.78
C ALA A 6 1.64 -0.47 5.80
N SER A 7 0.36 -0.86 5.77
CA SER A 7 -0.18 -1.87 6.68
C SER A 7 -0.79 -3.01 5.88
N GLU A 8 -0.19 -4.18 6.02
CA GLU A 8 -0.64 -5.46 5.45
C GLU A 8 -1.64 -6.16 6.38
N ALA A 9 -2.27 -5.41 7.28
CA ALA A 9 -3.25 -5.93 8.24
C ALA A 9 -4.68 -5.87 7.69
N CYS A 10 -5.50 -6.86 8.07
CA CYS A 10 -6.94 -6.83 7.84
C CYS A 10 -7.55 -5.55 8.41
N TYR A 11 -8.35 -4.86 7.59
CA TYR A 11 -9.03 -3.60 7.96
C TYR A 11 -8.11 -2.44 8.38
N GLY A 12 -6.81 -2.50 8.10
CA GLY A 12 -5.85 -1.46 8.46
C GLY A 12 -6.20 -0.06 7.91
N ALA A 13 -6.89 -0.02 6.76
CA ALA A 13 -7.38 1.19 6.09
C ALA A 13 -8.91 1.37 6.16
N TYR A 14 -9.63 0.60 6.98
CA TYR A 14 -11.08 0.77 7.13
C TYR A 14 -11.40 1.98 8.02
N ILE A 15 -11.95 3.05 7.42
CA ILE A 15 -12.18 4.35 8.08
C ILE A 15 -13.66 4.80 8.13
N LEU A 16 -14.58 4.05 7.51
CA LEU A 16 -15.99 4.44 7.47
C LEU A 16 -16.56 4.51 8.89
N ASN A 17 -17.19 5.64 9.22
CA ASN A 17 -17.74 5.94 10.55
C ASN A 17 -16.71 5.85 11.70
N LYS A 18 -15.44 6.17 11.41
CA LYS A 18 -14.36 6.15 12.40
C LYS A 18 -13.66 7.50 12.52
N SER A 19 -12.86 7.61 13.57
CA SER A 19 -11.99 8.75 13.88
C SER A 19 -10.57 8.25 14.17
N HIS A 20 -9.63 9.18 14.40
CA HIS A 20 -8.28 8.85 14.83
C HIS A 20 -8.21 8.06 16.15
N LYS A 21 -9.31 7.99 16.93
CA LYS A 21 -9.36 7.20 18.17
C LYS A 21 -9.57 5.70 17.94
N ASN A 22 -10.11 5.30 16.79
CA ASN A 22 -10.53 3.92 16.54
C ASN A 22 -10.27 3.41 15.09
N ALA A 23 -9.55 4.18 14.27
CA ALA A 23 -9.01 3.74 12.99
C ALA A 23 -7.49 3.85 12.97
N LEU A 24 -6.81 2.74 12.65
CA LEU A 24 -5.35 2.67 12.55
C LEU A 24 -4.81 3.70 11.56
N ALA A 25 -5.34 3.72 10.34
CA ALA A 25 -4.97 4.69 9.31
C ALA A 25 -5.12 6.15 9.77
N LEU A 26 -6.26 6.51 10.36
CA LEU A 26 -6.51 7.88 10.81
C LEU A 26 -5.64 8.27 12.01
N LYS A 27 -5.30 7.31 12.89
CA LYS A 27 -4.37 7.56 13.98
C LYS A 27 -2.98 7.90 13.45
N PHE A 28 -2.46 7.12 12.51
CA PHE A 28 -1.17 7.43 11.87
C PHE A 28 -1.20 8.77 11.13
N LEU A 29 -2.25 9.03 10.33
CA LEU A 29 -2.39 10.29 9.58
C LEU A 29 -2.61 11.52 10.48
N SER A 30 -2.99 11.34 11.75
CA SER A 30 -3.07 12.45 12.71
C SER A 30 -1.71 12.92 13.22
N GLU A 31 -0.65 12.12 13.01
CA GLU A 31 0.71 12.47 13.41
C GLU A 31 1.36 13.37 12.35
N LYS A 32 1.96 14.48 12.78
CA LYS A 32 2.52 15.52 11.89
C LYS A 32 3.58 15.03 10.90
N GLU A 33 4.26 13.95 11.24
CA GLU A 33 5.39 13.42 10.48
C GLU A 33 4.99 12.27 9.52
N ILE A 34 3.70 11.92 9.46
CA ILE A 34 3.19 10.87 8.57
C ILE A 34 2.50 11.51 7.37
N TYR A 35 3.06 11.27 6.18
CA TYR A 35 2.60 11.92 4.94
C TYR A 35 1.64 11.06 4.11
N GLY A 36 1.52 9.77 4.45
CA GLY A 36 0.62 8.87 3.77
C GLY A 36 0.49 7.53 4.47
N PHE A 37 -0.64 6.87 4.21
CA PHE A 37 -0.96 5.55 4.73
C PHE A 37 -1.52 4.68 3.60
N CYS A 38 -0.89 3.54 3.34
CA CYS A 38 -1.40 2.51 2.44
C CYS A 38 -1.87 1.30 3.25
N GLY A 39 -3.04 0.75 2.93
CA GLY A 39 -3.50 -0.47 3.59
C GLY A 39 -4.83 -1.00 3.05
N SER A 40 -5.26 -2.14 3.60
CA SER A 40 -6.49 -2.82 3.20
C SER A 40 -7.74 -2.30 3.91
N THR A 41 -8.82 -2.08 3.18
CA THR A 41 -10.15 -1.78 3.73
C THR A 41 -10.91 -3.03 4.20
N THR A 42 -10.44 -4.23 3.83
CA THR A 42 -11.05 -5.52 4.20
C THR A 42 -9.98 -6.53 4.66
N ILE A 43 -10.30 -7.83 4.71
CA ILE A 43 -9.35 -8.91 5.01
C ILE A 43 -8.20 -8.90 4.00
N ALA A 44 -6.96 -8.75 4.48
CA ALA A 44 -5.74 -8.83 3.68
C ALA A 44 -5.20 -10.27 3.66
N TYR A 45 -4.80 -10.73 2.47
CA TYR A 45 -4.12 -12.01 2.28
C TYR A 45 -2.67 -11.75 1.90
N GLY A 46 -1.81 -12.69 2.25
CA GLY A 46 -0.39 -12.73 1.96
C GLY A 46 0.13 -14.14 2.24
N PRO A 47 1.30 -14.51 1.71
CA PRO A 47 1.83 -15.84 1.86
C PRO A 47 2.43 -16.06 3.25
N VAL A 48 2.39 -17.30 3.74
CA VAL A 48 3.01 -17.68 5.03
C VAL A 48 4.54 -17.76 4.97
N ALA A 49 5.09 -17.90 3.77
CA ALA A 49 6.52 -17.99 3.50
C ALA A 49 6.82 -17.42 2.10
N PRO A 50 8.06 -16.97 1.82
CA PRO A 50 8.45 -16.49 0.49
C PRO A 50 8.13 -17.50 -0.63
N PRO A 51 7.86 -17.02 -1.85
CA PRO A 51 7.98 -15.64 -2.33
C PRO A 51 6.74 -14.77 -2.03
N SER A 52 6.92 -13.44 -2.01
CA SER A 52 5.81 -12.47 -1.80
C SER A 52 4.71 -12.59 -2.85
N SER A 53 3.47 -12.56 -2.39
CA SER A 53 2.22 -12.54 -3.15
C SER A 53 1.20 -11.59 -2.48
N GLU A 54 0.06 -11.32 -3.12
CA GLU A 54 -1.03 -10.46 -2.62
C GLU A 54 -0.55 -9.16 -1.93
N ALA A 55 -0.84 -8.97 -0.63
CA ALA A 55 -0.50 -7.76 0.14
C ALA A 55 1.01 -7.48 0.14
N ASP A 56 1.83 -8.48 0.47
CA ASP A 56 3.28 -8.39 0.52
C ASP A 56 3.85 -7.88 -0.80
N LEU A 57 3.36 -8.44 -1.91
CA LEU A 57 3.85 -8.08 -3.23
C LEU A 57 3.41 -6.67 -3.64
N LEU A 58 2.17 -6.29 -3.37
CA LEU A 58 1.67 -4.95 -3.69
C LEU A 58 2.43 -3.88 -2.90
N ILE A 59 2.63 -4.09 -1.59
CA ILE A 59 3.35 -3.15 -0.72
C ILE A 59 4.84 -3.10 -1.07
N LYS A 60 5.44 -4.23 -1.43
CA LYS A 60 6.81 -4.27 -1.98
C LYS A 60 6.94 -3.36 -3.20
N TYR A 61 6.08 -3.53 -4.20
CA TYR A 61 6.11 -2.67 -5.39
C TYR A 61 5.87 -1.20 -5.07
N PHE A 62 4.96 -0.89 -4.14
CA PHE A 62 4.70 0.47 -3.71
C PHE A 62 5.97 1.15 -3.19
N PHE A 63 6.70 0.50 -2.28
CA PHE A 63 7.95 1.04 -1.76
C PHE A 63 9.09 1.07 -2.79
N GLU A 64 9.16 0.09 -3.69
CA GLU A 64 10.14 0.08 -4.78
C GLU A 64 9.95 1.29 -5.72
N TYR A 65 8.71 1.63 -6.07
CA TYR A 65 8.41 2.81 -6.87
C TYR A 65 8.64 4.12 -6.12
N MET A 66 8.33 4.17 -4.82
CA MET A 66 8.65 5.34 -4.01
C MET A 66 10.17 5.60 -3.97
N LYS A 67 10.99 4.55 -3.82
CA LYS A 67 12.46 4.65 -3.82
C LYS A 67 13.03 5.19 -5.13
N GLN A 68 12.30 5.06 -6.24
CA GLN A 68 12.65 5.67 -7.52
C GLN A 68 12.31 7.17 -7.59
N GLY A 69 11.79 7.75 -6.51
CA GLY A 69 11.46 9.16 -6.40
C GLY A 69 10.14 9.54 -7.06
N LEU A 70 9.24 8.59 -7.31
CA LEU A 70 7.88 8.88 -7.77
C LEU A 70 7.04 9.48 -6.63
N THR A 71 5.94 10.16 -6.99
CA THR A 71 4.95 10.60 -6.00
C THR A 71 4.25 9.40 -5.35
N LEU A 72 3.59 9.59 -4.20
CA LEU A 72 2.84 8.50 -3.55
C LEU A 72 1.77 7.91 -4.47
N GLY A 73 1.02 8.77 -5.17
CA GLY A 73 -0.04 8.35 -6.08
C GLY A 73 0.51 7.57 -7.28
N GLU A 74 1.59 8.05 -7.91
CA GLU A 74 2.25 7.33 -9.01
C GLU A 74 2.80 6.00 -8.56
N SER A 75 3.45 5.96 -7.39
CA SER A 75 4.02 4.74 -6.82
C SER A 75 2.93 3.69 -6.57
N PHE A 76 1.81 4.11 -5.99
CA PHE A 76 0.71 3.20 -5.68
C PHE A 76 -0.02 2.70 -6.94
N LYS A 77 -0.25 3.60 -7.91
CA LYS A 77 -0.81 3.26 -9.22
C LYS A 77 0.06 2.23 -9.94
N ASN A 78 1.36 2.49 -10.02
CA ASN A 78 2.29 1.60 -10.72
C ASN A 78 2.45 0.25 -9.99
N ALA A 79 2.41 0.26 -8.65
CA ALA A 79 2.40 -0.97 -7.87
C ALA A 79 1.18 -1.86 -8.18
N LYS A 80 -0.02 -1.28 -8.25
CA LYS A 80 -1.23 -2.03 -8.67
C LYS A 80 -1.10 -2.56 -10.09
N LEU A 81 -0.59 -1.75 -11.01
CA LEU A 81 -0.43 -2.14 -12.41
C LEU A 81 0.54 -3.32 -12.56
N ASP A 82 1.69 -3.27 -11.88
CA ASP A 82 2.69 -4.34 -11.98
C ASP A 82 2.33 -5.59 -11.19
N PHE A 83 1.60 -5.44 -10.08
CA PHE A 83 0.93 -6.55 -9.41
C PHE A 83 0.01 -7.30 -10.38
N ALA A 84 -0.91 -6.57 -11.03
CA ALA A 84 -1.86 -7.16 -11.98
C ALA A 84 -1.13 -7.81 -13.17
N ARG A 85 -0.12 -7.15 -13.73
CA ARG A 85 0.69 -7.70 -14.83
C ARG A 85 1.45 -8.96 -14.40
N LYS A 86 1.96 -9.03 -13.18
CA LYS A 86 2.66 -10.22 -12.67
C LYS A 86 1.68 -11.39 -12.55
N ALA A 87 0.49 -11.19 -12.01
CA ALA A 87 -0.56 -12.21 -11.97
C ALA A 87 -0.94 -12.69 -13.38
N LEU A 88 -1.22 -11.77 -14.30
CA LEU A 88 -1.55 -12.09 -15.70
C LEU A 88 -0.42 -12.85 -16.41
N ARG A 89 0.86 -12.50 -16.18
CA ARG A 89 1.99 -13.25 -16.75
C ARG A 89 2.15 -14.65 -16.12
N ARG A 90 1.86 -14.78 -14.82
CA ARG A 90 2.00 -16.05 -14.08
C ARG A 90 0.95 -17.07 -14.51
N GLN A 91 -0.32 -16.66 -14.62
CA GLN A 91 -1.44 -17.60 -14.79
C GLN A 91 -2.45 -17.22 -15.88
N GLY A 92 -2.30 -16.08 -16.56
CA GLY A 92 -3.17 -15.65 -17.67
C GLY A 92 -4.43 -14.90 -17.26
N PHE A 93 -4.75 -14.83 -15.97
CA PHE A 93 -5.91 -14.12 -15.42
C PHE A 93 -5.61 -13.60 -14.00
N LEU A 94 -6.48 -12.74 -13.48
CA LEU A 94 -6.49 -12.37 -12.05
C LEU A 94 -7.40 -13.35 -11.32
N ASP A 95 -6.90 -14.05 -10.30
CA ASP A 95 -7.79 -14.84 -9.43
C ASP A 95 -8.56 -13.93 -8.46
N ASP A 96 -9.36 -14.52 -7.57
CA ASP A 96 -10.21 -13.76 -6.67
C ASP A 96 -9.42 -13.02 -5.59
N ASP A 97 -8.28 -13.57 -5.15
CA ASP A 97 -7.39 -12.92 -4.19
C ASP A 97 -6.62 -11.77 -4.84
N ASP A 98 -6.19 -11.92 -6.11
CA ASP A 98 -5.58 -10.86 -6.91
C ASP A 98 -6.55 -9.68 -7.09
N LYS A 99 -7.77 -9.96 -7.56
CA LYS A 99 -8.82 -8.94 -7.76
C LYS A 99 -9.12 -8.23 -6.44
N LYS A 100 -9.30 -9.01 -5.38
CA LYS A 100 -9.59 -8.50 -4.05
C LYS A 100 -8.47 -7.60 -3.55
N THR A 101 -7.22 -8.03 -3.67
CA THR A 101 -6.03 -7.23 -3.29
C THR A 101 -6.01 -5.89 -4.01
N LEU A 102 -6.24 -5.88 -5.33
CA LEU A 102 -6.28 -4.66 -6.13
C LEU A 102 -7.39 -3.68 -5.71
N LEU A 103 -8.55 -4.19 -5.31
CA LEU A 103 -9.70 -3.37 -4.92
C LEU A 103 -9.58 -2.84 -3.48
N GLN A 104 -9.15 -3.70 -2.55
CA GLN A 104 -9.23 -3.39 -1.13
C GLN A 104 -8.09 -2.51 -0.61
N PHE A 105 -6.93 -2.52 -1.27
CA PHE A 105 -5.84 -1.65 -0.89
C PHE A 105 -6.09 -0.23 -1.40
N VAL A 106 -5.95 0.74 -0.49
CA VAL A 106 -6.12 2.17 -0.77
C VAL A 106 -4.91 2.95 -0.25
N LEU A 107 -4.75 4.16 -0.78
CA LEU A 107 -3.78 5.15 -0.32
C LEU A 107 -4.53 6.35 0.25
N TYR A 108 -4.22 6.70 1.48
CA TYR A 108 -4.65 7.95 2.12
C TYR A 108 -3.45 8.89 2.28
N GLY A 109 -3.66 10.19 2.06
CA GLY A 109 -2.62 11.22 2.07
C GLY A 109 -2.65 12.05 0.80
N ASP A 110 -1.68 12.96 0.65
CA ASP A 110 -1.51 13.74 -0.58
C ASP A 110 -0.86 12.86 -1.67
N PRO A 111 -1.57 12.50 -2.75
CA PRO A 111 -1.03 11.65 -3.79
C PRO A 111 0.12 12.31 -4.57
N THR A 112 0.27 13.64 -4.50
CA THR A 112 1.34 14.39 -5.18
C THR A 112 2.62 14.48 -4.35
N PHE A 113 2.57 14.06 -3.08
CA PHE A 113 3.73 14.10 -2.19
C PHE A 113 4.86 13.20 -2.71
N ARG A 114 6.09 13.71 -2.64
CA ARG A 114 7.31 12.99 -3.02
C ARG A 114 8.25 12.89 -1.83
N LEU A 115 8.58 11.66 -1.43
CA LEU A 115 9.54 11.45 -0.35
C LEU A 115 10.96 11.71 -0.86
N LYS A 116 11.66 12.67 -0.25
CA LYS A 116 13.08 12.90 -0.53
C LYS A 116 13.91 11.92 0.32
N PHE A 117 14.39 10.85 -0.29
CA PHE A 117 15.40 10.01 0.33
C PHE A 117 16.70 10.81 0.42
N GLN A 118 17.06 11.29 1.62
CA GLN A 118 18.40 11.78 1.86
C GLN A 118 19.34 10.56 1.87
N GLY A 119 19.91 10.25 0.71
CA GLY A 119 20.97 9.26 0.63
C GLY A 119 22.14 9.74 1.47
N LYS A 120 22.52 8.97 2.50
CA LYS A 120 23.92 8.96 2.93
C LYS A 120 24.70 8.41 1.73
N ARG A 121 25.36 9.31 1.00
CA ARG A 121 26.52 8.92 0.19
C ARG A 121 27.63 8.48 1.12
#